data_AF-A0A2U1QLZ7-F1
#
_entry.id   AF-A0A2U1QLZ7-F1
#
_cell.length_a   1.000
_cell.length_b   1.000
_cell.length_c   1.000
_cell.angle_alpha   90.00
_cell.angle_beta   90.00
_cell.angle_gamma   90.00
#
_symmetry.space_group_name_H-M   'P 1'
#
loop_
_entity.id
_entity.type
_entity.pdbx_description
1 polymer ?
#
loop_
_entity_poly.entity_id
_entity_poly.type
_entity_poly.pdbx_seq_one_letter_code
_entity_poly.pdbx_strand_id
1 'polypeptide(L)'
;MHGSTLRVAYQGVPGAYSEAAAGKAYPQCEAIPCDQFEVAFQAVELWIADRAVLPVENSLGGSIHRNYDLLLRHRLHIVGEVQLPVHHCLLALPGIRKEFISRVISHPQALAQCELTLTKLGMNVTREAVDDTAGAAEFIAANGLRDTAAIASARAAELYNLNILADGIQDDSSNITRFVMLAREPIIPRTDRPFKTSIVFAHDKGTSVLFKVLSAFAFRNISLTKIESRPHRNRPIRLVDDANVGTAKHFEYMFYVDFEASMADVRAQNALAEVQEFTSFLRVLGRCHWKKWLNLEWYVLTVIDLVKIENNNNNNLPKPLTITDLSPAPMHGSTLRVAYQGVPGAYSEAAAGKAYPQCEAIPCDQFEVAFQAVELWIADRAVLPVENSLGGSIHRNYDLLLRHRLHIVGEVQLPVHHCLLALPGIRKEFISRVISHPQALAQCELTLTKLGMNVTREAVDDTAGAAEFIAANGLRDTAAIASARAAELYNLNILADGIQDDSSNITRFVMLAREPIIPRTDRPFKTSIVFAHDKGTSVLFKVLSAFAFRNISLTKIESRPHRNRPIRLVDDANVGTAKHFEYMFYVDFEASMADVRAQNALAEVQEFTSFLRVLGSYPMDMTPWSPPRDD
;
A
#
# COMPACT_ATOMS: atom_id res chain seq x y z
N MET A 1 11.68 -15.46 42.24
CA MET A 1 12.42 -14.77 41.17
C MET A 1 11.72 -13.44 40.94
N HIS A 2 12.41 -12.32 41.14
CA HIS A 2 11.82 -10.97 40.99
C HIS A 2 11.20 -10.81 39.60
N GLY A 3 9.94 -10.41 39.56
CA GLY A 3 9.19 -10.17 38.33
C GLY A 3 9.79 -9.00 37.58
N SER A 4 10.67 -9.27 36.62
CA SER A 4 11.16 -8.28 35.68
C SER A 4 9.99 -7.79 34.83
N THR A 5 9.75 -6.48 34.81
CA THR A 5 8.82 -5.83 33.90
C THR A 5 9.14 -6.24 32.46
N LEU A 6 8.13 -6.65 31.70
CA LEU A 6 8.32 -7.08 30.31
C LEU A 6 8.78 -5.89 29.46
N ARG A 7 9.92 -6.04 28.77
CA ARG A 7 10.46 -4.99 27.89
C ARG A 7 9.99 -5.21 26.45
N VAL A 8 9.37 -4.19 25.86
CA VAL A 8 8.75 -4.27 24.53
C VAL A 8 9.31 -3.19 23.62
N ALA A 9 10.11 -3.59 22.63
CA ALA A 9 10.64 -2.68 21.62
C ALA A 9 9.55 -2.24 20.62
N TYR A 10 9.57 -0.99 20.19
CA TYR A 10 8.71 -0.47 19.14
C TYR A 10 9.45 0.59 18.32
N GLN A 11 9.09 0.76 17.05
CA GLN A 11 9.63 1.85 16.24
C GLN A 11 8.83 3.13 16.45
N GLY A 12 9.54 4.24 16.66
CA GLY A 12 9.01 5.58 16.85
C GLY A 12 9.37 6.18 18.22
N VAL A 13 8.89 7.40 18.47
CA VAL A 13 9.08 8.09 19.74
C VAL A 13 7.91 7.83 20.71
N PRO A 14 8.08 8.08 22.02
CA PRO A 14 6.98 8.03 23.00
C PRO A 14 5.74 8.81 22.55
N GLY A 15 4.56 8.22 22.71
CA GLY A 15 3.29 8.76 22.18
C GLY A 15 2.90 8.24 20.79
N ALA A 16 3.77 7.51 20.09
CA ALA A 16 3.45 6.90 18.81
C ALA A 16 2.39 5.79 18.92
N TYR A 17 1.69 5.50 17.81
CA TYR A 17 0.70 4.41 17.77
C TYR A 17 1.32 3.03 18.07
N SER A 18 2.59 2.83 17.73
CA SER A 18 3.33 1.60 18.05
C SER A 18 3.49 1.40 19.57
N GLU A 19 3.71 2.48 20.33
CA GLU A 19 3.74 2.44 21.80
C GLU A 19 2.35 2.10 22.37
N ALA A 20 1.30 2.75 21.86
CA ALA A 20 -0.07 2.46 22.26
C ALA A 20 -0.43 0.98 21.97
N ALA A 21 0.07 0.42 20.87
CA ALA A 21 -0.11 -0.98 20.52
C ALA A 21 0.63 -1.90 21.51
N ALA A 22 1.84 -1.53 21.93
CA ALA A 22 2.59 -2.24 22.97
C ALA A 22 1.86 -2.24 24.31
N GLY A 23 1.37 -1.09 24.78
CA GLY A 23 0.61 -1.00 26.03
C GLY A 23 -0.72 -1.78 25.99
N LYS A 24 -1.40 -1.82 24.84
CA LYS A 24 -2.62 -2.62 24.66
C LYS A 24 -2.33 -4.13 24.60
N ALA A 25 -1.22 -4.52 23.97
CA ALA A 25 -0.79 -5.92 23.88
C ALA A 25 -0.31 -6.46 25.24
N TYR A 26 0.44 -5.64 25.97
CA TYR A 26 1.12 -5.99 27.20
C TYR A 26 0.87 -4.90 28.25
N PRO A 27 -0.23 -4.98 29.02
CA PRO A 27 -0.48 -4.04 30.10
C PRO A 27 0.71 -4.04 31.07
N GLN A 28 1.19 -2.85 31.46
CA GLN A 28 2.34 -2.65 32.36
C GLN A 28 3.71 -3.05 31.78
N CYS A 29 3.88 -3.11 30.46
CA CYS A 29 5.20 -3.26 29.87
C CYS A 29 6.06 -1.99 29.97
N GLU A 30 7.38 -2.17 29.98
CA GLU A 30 8.34 -1.10 29.70
C GLU A 30 8.52 -1.01 28.18
N ALA A 31 8.03 0.06 27.57
CA ALA A 31 8.12 0.28 26.14
C ALA A 31 9.48 0.92 25.78
N ILE A 32 10.25 0.27 24.90
CA ILE A 32 11.57 0.72 24.47
C ILE A 32 11.44 1.36 23.08
N PRO A 33 11.60 2.69 22.95
CA PRO A 33 11.59 3.35 21.65
C PRO A 33 12.82 2.96 20.84
N CYS A 34 12.62 2.76 19.53
CA CYS A 34 13.67 2.50 18.55
C CYS A 34 13.48 3.48 17.39
N ASP A 35 14.57 4.05 16.92
CA ASP A 35 14.61 4.94 15.76
C ASP A 35 14.17 4.22 14.47
N GLN A 36 14.64 2.99 14.27
CA GLN A 36 14.39 2.18 13.08
C GLN A 36 13.65 0.88 13.37
N PHE A 37 12.90 0.39 12.37
CA PHE A 37 12.22 -0.91 12.46
C PHE A 37 13.22 -2.05 12.68
N GLU A 38 14.32 -2.09 11.92
CA GLU A 38 15.39 -3.08 12.06
C GLU A 38 15.97 -3.10 13.49
N VAL A 39 16.17 -1.93 14.09
CA VAL A 39 16.68 -1.81 15.48
C VAL A 39 15.71 -2.45 16.47
N ALA A 40 14.39 -2.33 16.27
CA ALA A 40 13.41 -3.03 17.10
C ALA A 40 13.49 -4.57 16.98
N PHE A 41 13.81 -5.11 15.79
CA PHE A 41 14.09 -6.54 15.63
C PHE A 41 15.38 -6.95 16.35
N GLN A 42 16.46 -6.21 16.13
CA GLN A 42 17.76 -6.46 16.75
C GLN A 42 17.70 -6.37 18.27
N ALA A 43 16.91 -5.46 18.83
CA ALA A 43 16.70 -5.35 20.27
C ALA A 43 16.15 -6.66 20.88
N VAL A 44 15.26 -7.35 20.17
CA VAL A 44 14.75 -8.67 20.60
C VAL A 44 15.79 -9.76 20.38
N GLU A 45 16.55 -9.75 19.29
CA GLU A 45 17.60 -10.76 19.06
C GLU A 45 18.77 -10.65 20.06
N LEU A 46 19.12 -9.42 20.45
CA LEU A 46 20.21 -9.10 21.38
C LEU A 46 19.81 -9.08 22.86
N TRP A 47 18.60 -9.54 23.20
CA TRP A 47 18.10 -9.60 24.60
C TRP A 47 17.97 -8.24 25.31
N ILE A 48 17.97 -7.15 24.54
CA ILE A 48 17.65 -5.80 25.01
C ILE A 48 16.15 -5.69 25.30
N ALA A 49 15.31 -6.30 24.47
CA ALA A 49 13.86 -6.42 24.66
C ALA A 49 13.41 -7.89 24.70
N ASP A 50 12.28 -8.14 25.34
CA ASP A 50 11.64 -9.46 25.42
C ASP A 50 10.67 -9.70 24.26
N ARG A 51 10.08 -8.61 23.75
CA ARG A 51 9.13 -8.58 22.63
C ARG A 51 9.37 -7.36 21.75
N ALA A 52 8.88 -7.40 20.52
CA ALA A 52 8.74 -6.21 19.69
C ALA A 52 7.31 -6.05 19.17
N VAL A 53 6.89 -4.82 18.90
CA VAL A 53 5.58 -4.49 18.32
C VAL A 53 5.79 -3.68 17.05
N LEU A 54 5.23 -4.17 15.96
CA LEU A 54 5.47 -3.59 14.63
C LEU A 54 4.17 -3.50 13.83
N PRO A 55 3.91 -2.37 13.16
CA PRO A 55 2.79 -2.28 12.23
C PRO A 55 3.09 -3.12 10.98
N VAL A 56 2.13 -3.89 10.50
CA VAL A 56 2.28 -4.72 9.28
C VAL A 56 1.27 -4.37 8.20
N GLU A 57 0.18 -3.70 8.56
CA GLU A 57 -0.89 -3.37 7.63
C GLU A 57 -1.67 -2.16 8.16
N ASN A 58 -1.96 -1.21 7.27
CA ASN A 58 -2.87 -0.11 7.51
C ASN A 58 -4.04 -0.22 6.52
N SER A 59 -5.27 0.01 6.99
CA SER A 59 -6.47 -0.12 6.15
C SER A 59 -6.51 0.83 4.94
N LEU A 60 -5.86 2.00 5.04
CA LEU A 60 -5.76 2.97 3.95
C LEU A 60 -4.47 2.78 3.13
N GLY A 61 -3.34 2.56 3.82
CA GLY A 61 -2.01 2.45 3.23
C GLY A 61 -1.60 1.07 2.72
N GLY A 62 -2.38 0.03 3.04
CA GLY A 62 -2.05 -1.36 2.70
C GLY A 62 -0.98 -1.98 3.61
N SER A 63 -0.36 -3.05 3.13
CA SER A 63 0.67 -3.79 3.86
C SER A 63 2.00 -3.03 3.93
N ILE A 64 2.66 -3.10 5.08
CA ILE A 64 3.96 -2.49 5.32
C ILE A 64 5.04 -3.52 4.96
N HIS A 65 5.36 -3.57 3.67
CA HIS A 65 6.24 -4.56 3.05
C HIS A 65 7.62 -4.66 3.69
N ARG A 66 8.21 -3.54 4.11
CA ARG A 66 9.51 -3.49 4.80
C ARG A 66 9.51 -4.38 6.04
N ASN A 67 8.44 -4.37 6.83
CA ASN A 67 8.36 -5.15 8.07
C ASN A 67 8.16 -6.65 7.81
N TYR A 68 7.52 -7.01 6.70
CA TYR A 68 7.48 -8.39 6.22
C TYR A 68 8.85 -8.90 5.73
N ASP A 69 9.67 -8.04 5.12
CA ASP A 69 11.04 -8.37 4.74
C ASP A 69 11.93 -8.61 5.96
N LEU A 70 11.76 -7.80 7.00
CA LEU A 70 12.48 -7.97 8.26
C LEU A 70 12.13 -9.30 8.94
N LEU A 71 10.86 -9.72 8.91
CA LEU A 71 10.45 -11.05 9.41
C LEU A 71 11.16 -12.22 8.70
N LEU A 72 11.56 -12.04 7.43
CA LEU A 72 12.33 -13.03 6.68
C LEU A 72 13.83 -13.00 7.04
N ARG A 73 14.36 -11.82 7.35
CA ARG A 73 15.78 -11.60 7.68
C ARG A 73 16.13 -11.93 9.12
N HIS A 74 15.18 -11.79 10.03
CA HIS A 74 15.36 -12.05 11.45
C HIS A 74 14.70 -13.36 11.87
N ARG A 75 15.22 -13.96 12.94
CA ARG A 75 14.68 -15.22 13.49
C ARG A 75 13.68 -14.94 14.60
N LEU A 76 12.68 -14.12 14.29
CA LEU A 76 11.57 -13.83 15.18
C LEU A 76 10.28 -14.45 14.66
N HIS A 77 9.35 -14.71 15.58
CA HIS A 77 8.05 -15.28 15.31
C HIS A 77 6.94 -14.32 15.70
N ILE A 78 5.90 -14.23 14.87
CA ILE A 78 4.65 -13.57 15.25
C ILE A 78 4.00 -14.40 16.36
N VAL A 79 3.81 -13.79 17.52
CA VAL A 79 3.18 -14.39 18.72
C VAL A 79 1.88 -13.71 19.10
N GLY A 80 1.49 -12.65 18.40
CA GLY A 80 0.26 -11.95 18.70
C GLY A 80 -0.08 -10.93 17.63
N GLU A 81 -1.32 -10.46 17.65
CA GLU A 81 -1.75 -9.32 16.86
C GLU A 81 -2.62 -8.37 17.68
N VAL A 82 -2.51 -7.08 17.39
CA VAL A 82 -3.37 -6.02 17.93
C VAL A 82 -3.80 -5.11 16.78
N GLN A 83 -5.08 -4.74 16.77
CA GLN A 83 -5.58 -3.70 15.88
C GLN A 83 -5.89 -2.44 16.70
N LEU A 84 -5.46 -1.29 16.17
CA LEU A 84 -5.75 0.02 16.73
C LEU A 84 -6.44 0.90 15.68
N PRO A 85 -7.54 1.58 16.02
CA PRO A 85 -8.03 2.68 15.20
C PRO A 85 -7.02 3.83 15.24
N VAL A 86 -6.75 4.41 14.08
CA VAL A 86 -5.92 5.61 13.95
C VAL A 86 -6.82 6.81 14.19
N HIS A 87 -6.61 7.48 15.32
CA HIS A 87 -7.34 8.67 15.73
C HIS A 87 -6.38 9.85 15.80
N HIS A 88 -6.51 10.79 14.87
CA HIS A 88 -5.65 11.96 14.76
C HIS A 88 -6.26 13.14 15.53
N CYS A 89 -5.42 13.80 16.32
CA CYS A 89 -5.77 14.99 17.08
C CYS A 89 -4.93 16.17 16.59
N LEU A 90 -5.54 17.36 16.51
CA LEU A 90 -4.81 18.60 16.29
C LEU A 90 -4.35 19.14 17.65
N LEU A 91 -3.05 19.19 17.86
CA LEU A 91 -2.42 19.54 19.13
C LEU A 91 -1.71 20.88 19.04
N ALA A 92 -1.79 21.69 20.09
CA ALA A 92 -1.02 22.92 20.22
C ALA A 92 -0.65 23.18 21.68
N LEU A 93 0.22 24.16 21.92
CA LEU A 93 0.55 24.56 23.28
C LEU A 93 -0.69 25.01 24.07
N PRO A 94 -0.71 24.79 25.40
CA PRO A 94 -1.81 25.23 26.25
C PRO A 94 -2.14 26.72 26.08
N GLY A 95 -3.44 27.03 25.96
CA GLY A 95 -3.95 28.40 25.82
C GLY A 95 -3.91 28.97 24.40
N ILE A 96 -3.38 28.26 23.41
CA ILE A 96 -3.44 28.67 22.00
C ILE A 96 -4.81 28.33 21.42
N ARG A 97 -5.37 29.27 20.65
CA ARG A 97 -6.63 29.10 19.91
C ARG A 97 -6.33 28.79 18.45
N LYS A 98 -7.23 28.07 17.78
CA LYS A 98 -7.10 27.65 16.36
C LYS A 98 -6.79 28.81 15.40
N GLU A 99 -7.32 29.99 15.67
CA GLU A 99 -7.14 31.22 14.88
C GLU A 99 -5.67 31.69 14.78
N PHE A 100 -4.82 31.31 15.73
CA PHE A 100 -3.42 31.74 15.78
C PHE A 100 -2.45 30.75 15.14
N ILE A 101 -2.96 29.62 14.63
CA ILE A 101 -2.14 28.61 13.98
C ILE A 101 -1.92 29.03 12.52
N SER A 102 -0.67 29.27 12.17
CA SER A 102 -0.22 29.52 10.79
C SER A 102 0.30 28.24 10.13
N ARG A 103 0.75 27.26 10.93
CA ARG A 103 1.43 26.07 10.44
C ARG A 103 0.99 24.79 11.14
N VAL A 104 0.92 23.68 10.40
CA VAL A 104 0.65 22.33 10.93
C VAL A 104 1.76 21.38 10.54
N ILE A 105 2.32 20.66 11.51
CA ILE A 105 3.38 19.67 11.31
C ILE A 105 2.93 18.25 11.66
N SER A 106 3.31 17.26 10.86
CA SER A 106 3.14 15.84 11.18
C SER A 106 3.84 14.95 10.14
N HIS A 107 3.75 13.63 10.32
CA HIS A 107 4.10 12.68 9.29
C HIS A 107 3.26 12.89 8.02
N PRO A 108 3.82 12.81 6.80
CA PRO A 108 3.09 13.09 5.56
C PRO A 108 1.83 12.26 5.38
N GLN A 109 1.88 11.00 5.79
CA GLN A 109 0.70 10.15 5.74
C GLN A 109 -0.41 10.62 6.69
N ALA A 110 -0.06 11.21 7.84
CA ALA A 110 -1.03 11.80 8.77
C ALA A 110 -1.59 13.13 8.25
N LEU A 111 -0.73 13.98 7.65
CA LEU A 111 -1.16 15.21 6.96
C LEU A 111 -2.15 14.90 5.83
N ALA A 112 -1.81 13.96 4.95
CA ALA A 112 -2.66 13.52 3.86
C ALA A 112 -3.98 12.88 4.35
N GLN A 113 -3.95 12.21 5.50
CA GLN A 113 -5.16 11.63 6.11
C GLN A 113 -6.08 12.67 6.74
N CYS A 114 -5.66 13.93 6.93
CA CYS A 114 -6.47 14.97 7.57
C CYS A 114 -6.74 16.16 6.65
N GLU A 115 -6.36 16.07 5.38
CA GLU A 115 -6.35 17.18 4.43
C GLU A 115 -7.73 17.85 4.26
N LEU A 116 -8.77 17.05 4.04
CA LEU A 116 -10.12 17.57 3.84
C LEU A 116 -10.65 18.23 5.11
N THR A 117 -10.36 17.64 6.27
CA THR A 117 -10.80 18.14 7.56
C THR A 117 -10.08 19.43 7.94
N LEU A 118 -8.78 19.54 7.72
CA LEU A 118 -8.02 20.78 7.91
C LEU A 118 -8.59 21.91 7.03
N THR A 119 -8.91 21.61 5.78
CA THR A 119 -9.52 22.58 4.85
C THR A 119 -10.91 23.02 5.34
N LYS A 120 -11.75 22.08 5.80
CA LYS A 120 -13.08 22.37 6.36
C LYS A 120 -13.03 23.19 7.66
N LEU A 121 -11.96 23.05 8.44
CA LEU A 121 -11.75 23.83 9.65
C LEU A 121 -11.42 25.30 9.34
N GLY A 122 -11.32 25.70 8.07
CA GLY A 122 -11.06 27.08 7.66
C GLY A 122 -9.65 27.54 7.99
N MET A 123 -8.75 26.61 8.29
CA MET A 123 -7.36 26.89 8.60
C MET A 123 -6.58 27.01 7.29
N ASN A 124 -6.21 28.24 6.92
CA ASN A 124 -5.27 28.47 5.82
C ASN A 124 -3.84 28.31 6.35
N VAL A 125 -3.46 27.05 6.62
CA VAL A 125 -2.21 26.70 7.29
C VAL A 125 -1.20 26.10 6.33
N THR A 126 0.06 26.51 6.47
CA THR A 126 1.18 25.84 5.81
C THR A 126 1.38 24.47 6.44
N ARG A 127 1.52 23.44 5.63
CA ARG A 127 1.72 22.06 6.09
C ARG A 127 3.19 21.73 5.95
N GLU A 128 3.81 21.25 7.03
CA GLU A 128 5.23 20.90 7.03
C GLU A 128 5.37 19.45 7.51
N ALA A 129 6.08 18.67 6.71
CA ALA A 129 6.18 17.24 6.85
C ALA A 129 7.40 16.88 7.72
N VAL A 130 7.18 16.07 8.76
CA VAL A 130 8.22 15.60 9.68
C VAL A 130 8.20 14.07 9.78
N ASP A 131 9.24 13.47 10.35
CA ASP A 131 9.42 12.01 10.28
C ASP A 131 8.43 11.21 11.16
N ASP A 132 7.94 11.77 12.27
CA ASP A 132 7.06 11.07 13.21
C ASP A 132 5.91 11.98 13.67
N THR A 133 4.69 11.42 13.71
CA THR A 133 3.50 12.08 14.28
C THR A 133 3.70 12.50 15.75
N ALA A 134 4.23 11.63 16.59
CA ALA A 134 4.50 11.92 18.00
C ALA A 134 5.74 12.81 18.14
N GLY A 135 6.73 12.66 17.25
CA GLY A 135 7.89 13.55 17.17
C GLY A 135 7.48 14.99 16.83
N ALA A 136 6.43 15.18 16.02
CA ALA A 136 5.85 16.50 15.75
C ALA A 136 5.33 17.17 17.04
N ALA A 137 4.63 16.40 17.88
CA ALA A 137 4.13 16.88 19.17
C ALA A 137 5.27 17.22 20.14
N GLU A 138 6.27 16.35 20.22
CA GLU A 138 7.48 16.59 21.01
C GLU A 138 8.20 17.87 20.58
N PHE A 139 8.36 18.07 19.27
CA PHE A 139 9.06 19.21 18.70
C PHE A 139 8.38 20.54 19.04
N ILE A 140 7.04 20.60 18.97
CA ILE A 140 6.28 21.79 19.36
C ILE A 140 6.45 22.08 20.85
N ALA A 141 6.34 21.05 21.68
CA ALA A 141 6.47 21.18 23.13
C ALA A 141 7.89 21.64 23.54
N ALA A 142 8.93 21.05 22.94
CA ALA A 142 10.33 21.35 23.24
C ALA A 142 10.74 22.76 22.80
N ASN A 143 10.24 23.24 21.65
CA ASN A 143 10.64 24.54 21.09
C ASN A 143 9.67 25.69 21.45
N GLY A 144 8.55 25.40 22.11
CA GLY A 144 7.59 26.43 22.52
C GLY A 144 6.93 27.15 21.35
N LEU A 145 6.70 26.45 20.22
CA LEU A 145 6.11 27.03 19.01
C LEU A 145 4.63 27.36 19.20
N ARG A 146 4.29 28.65 19.24
CA ARG A 146 2.92 29.13 19.53
C ARG A 146 2.03 29.28 18.30
N ASP A 147 2.64 29.39 17.13
CA ASP A 147 1.99 29.54 15.83
C ASP A 147 1.82 28.21 15.07
N THR A 148 2.33 27.13 15.66
CA THR A 148 2.43 25.82 15.02
C THR A 148 1.60 24.80 15.80
N ALA A 149 0.85 23.96 15.08
CA ALA A 149 0.12 22.82 15.64
C ALA A 149 0.67 21.50 15.09
N ALA A 150 0.51 20.41 15.85
CA ALA A 150 0.90 19.07 15.43
C ALA A 150 -0.33 18.19 15.17
N ILE A 151 -0.24 17.28 14.20
CA ILE A 151 -1.18 16.15 14.12
C ILE A 151 -0.53 14.95 14.78
N ALA A 152 -1.10 14.47 15.88
CA ALA A 152 -0.59 13.31 16.60
C ALA A 152 -1.70 12.57 17.35
N SER A 153 -1.32 11.52 18.08
CA SER A 153 -2.26 10.78 18.93
C SER A 153 -2.67 11.59 20.17
N ALA A 154 -3.84 11.30 20.74
CA ALA A 154 -4.23 11.86 22.03
C ALA A 154 -3.22 11.54 23.15
N ARG A 155 -2.55 10.39 23.05
CA ARG A 155 -1.50 9.99 23.99
C ARG A 155 -0.29 10.93 23.94
N ALA A 156 0.11 11.37 22.75
CA ALA A 156 1.17 12.36 22.59
C ALA A 156 0.78 13.71 23.23
N ALA A 157 -0.50 14.09 23.17
CA ALA A 157 -1.00 15.31 23.82
C ALA A 157 -0.79 15.27 25.34
N GLU A 158 -1.16 14.16 25.98
CA GLU A 158 -0.96 13.94 27.42
C GLU A 158 0.53 13.95 27.79
N LEU A 159 1.35 13.24 26.99
CA LEU A 159 2.76 13.03 27.29
C LEU A 159 3.56 14.34 27.20
N TYR A 160 3.29 15.14 26.17
CA TYR A 160 3.99 16.39 25.90
C TYR A 160 3.26 17.63 26.43
N ASN A 161 2.23 17.45 27.26
CA ASN A 161 1.43 18.51 27.89
C ASN A 161 0.89 19.54 26.86
N LEU A 162 0.32 19.03 25.77
CA LEU A 162 -0.32 19.82 24.71
C LEU A 162 -1.84 19.80 24.85
N ASN A 163 -2.49 20.86 24.40
CA ASN A 163 -3.94 20.96 24.35
C ASN A 163 -4.48 20.40 23.03
N ILE A 164 -5.55 19.61 23.10
CA ILE A 164 -6.25 19.10 21.92
C ILE A 164 -7.20 20.20 21.41
N LEU A 165 -6.86 20.81 20.29
CA LEU A 165 -7.69 21.83 19.65
C LEU A 165 -8.88 21.20 18.92
N ALA A 166 -8.64 20.09 18.24
CA ALA A 166 -9.66 19.32 17.53
C ALA A 166 -9.33 17.84 17.65
N ASP A 167 -10.36 17.04 17.88
CA ASP A 167 -10.24 15.60 18.04
C ASP A 167 -10.91 14.87 16.87
N GLY A 168 -10.33 13.76 16.44
CA GLY A 168 -10.85 12.95 15.33
C GLY A 168 -10.78 13.66 13.98
N ILE A 169 -9.65 14.30 13.66
CA ILE A 169 -9.49 15.09 12.43
C ILE A 169 -9.15 14.27 11.18
N GLN A 170 -9.04 12.95 11.30
CA GLN A 170 -8.83 12.07 10.15
C GLN A 170 -10.05 12.07 9.21
N ASP A 171 -9.79 12.15 7.91
CA ASP A 171 -10.79 12.15 6.84
C ASP A 171 -11.52 10.81 6.71
N ASP A 172 -10.93 9.73 7.23
CA ASP A 172 -11.54 8.41 7.31
C ASP A 172 -11.49 7.86 8.75
N SER A 173 -12.66 7.84 9.40
CA SER A 173 -12.83 7.34 10.77
C SER A 173 -12.68 5.82 10.90
N SER A 174 -12.66 5.08 9.78
CA SER A 174 -12.47 3.63 9.78
C SER A 174 -11.02 3.20 9.66
N ASN A 175 -10.08 4.15 9.70
CA ASN A 175 -8.66 3.85 9.57
C ASN A 175 -8.16 2.98 10.74
N ILE A 176 -7.72 1.77 10.44
CA ILE A 176 -7.18 0.81 11.41
C ILE A 176 -5.78 0.39 10.97
N THR A 177 -4.86 0.35 11.95
CA THR A 177 -3.53 -0.26 11.78
C THR A 177 -3.48 -1.57 12.55
N ARG A 178 -3.02 -2.62 11.87
CA ARG A 178 -2.74 -3.94 12.43
C ARG A 178 -1.26 -4.02 12.79
N PHE A 179 -1.01 -4.35 14.05
CA PHE A 179 0.29 -4.59 14.63
C PHE A 179 0.47 -6.07 14.94
N VAL A 180 1.70 -6.55 14.78
CA VAL A 180 2.12 -7.90 15.22
C VAL A 180 3.08 -7.79 16.38
N MET A 181 2.97 -8.75 17.30
CA MET A 181 3.91 -8.92 18.40
C MET A 181 4.93 -9.99 18.02
N LEU A 182 6.21 -9.69 18.18
CA LEU A 182 7.30 -10.58 17.84
C LEU A 182 8.01 -11.12 19.09
N ALA A 183 8.47 -12.36 19.00
CA ALA A 183 9.29 -13.00 20.02
C ALA A 183 10.33 -13.93 19.39
N ARG A 184 11.38 -14.25 20.16
CA ARG A 184 12.38 -15.27 19.80
C ARG A 184 11.80 -16.67 19.72
N GLU A 185 10.83 -16.98 20.57
CA GLU A 185 10.20 -18.30 20.65
C GLU A 185 8.76 -18.26 20.12
N PRO A 186 8.35 -19.23 19.28
CA PRO A 186 6.99 -19.32 18.80
C PRO A 186 6.03 -19.75 19.91
N ILE A 187 4.77 -19.35 19.81
CA ILE A 187 3.72 -19.85 20.71
C ILE A 187 3.46 -21.34 20.47
N ILE A 188 3.32 -22.09 21.56
CA ILE A 188 2.86 -23.48 21.55
C ILE A 188 1.38 -23.48 21.09
N PRO A 189 1.05 -24.09 19.94
CA PRO A 189 -0.31 -24.10 19.41
C PRO A 189 -1.25 -24.81 20.40
N ARG A 190 -2.41 -24.19 20.68
CA ARG A 190 -3.51 -24.84 21.41
C ARG A 190 -4.71 -25.00 20.48
N THR A 191 -5.55 -25.99 20.77
CA THR A 191 -6.78 -26.30 20.01
C THR A 191 -8.03 -25.69 20.63
N ASP A 192 -7.93 -25.10 21.83
CA ASP A 192 -9.05 -24.58 22.61
C ASP A 192 -9.53 -23.19 22.17
N ARG A 193 -8.80 -22.51 21.29
CA ARG A 193 -9.10 -21.15 20.84
C ARG A 193 -8.89 -20.97 19.34
N PRO A 194 -9.66 -20.08 18.69
CA PRO A 194 -9.42 -19.69 17.31
C PRO A 194 -7.99 -19.14 17.18
N PHE A 195 -7.30 -19.66 16.17
CA PHE A 195 -5.87 -19.47 15.98
C PHE A 195 -5.63 -19.03 14.54
N LYS A 196 -4.77 -18.04 14.36
CA LYS A 196 -4.34 -17.55 13.06
C LYS A 196 -2.89 -17.95 12.86
N THR A 197 -2.60 -18.57 11.72
CA THR A 197 -1.26 -18.94 11.31
C THR A 197 -0.88 -18.12 10.09
N SER A 198 0.29 -17.49 10.16
CA SER A 198 0.86 -16.68 9.08
C SER A 198 1.98 -17.44 8.41
N ILE A 199 1.91 -17.57 7.08
CA ILE A 199 2.93 -18.21 6.26
C ILE A 199 3.37 -17.30 5.13
N VAL A 200 4.57 -17.56 4.67
CA VAL A 200 5.10 -17.01 3.43
C VAL A 200 5.60 -18.16 2.58
N PHE A 201 5.25 -18.16 1.30
CA PHE A 201 5.77 -19.13 0.36
C PHE A 201 6.17 -18.46 -0.95
N ALA A 202 7.06 -19.13 -1.68
CA ALA A 202 7.47 -18.73 -3.00
C ALA A 202 7.49 -19.95 -3.93
N HIS A 203 7.41 -19.67 -5.22
CA HIS A 203 7.43 -20.70 -6.24
C HIS A 203 8.30 -20.29 -7.42
N ASP A 204 8.95 -21.28 -8.03
CA ASP A 204 9.81 -21.12 -9.19
C ASP A 204 9.04 -21.64 -10.42
N LYS A 205 8.62 -20.75 -11.33
CA LYS A 205 7.93 -21.01 -12.62
C LYS A 205 7.08 -22.28 -12.73
N GLY A 206 5.76 -22.12 -12.70
CA GLY A 206 4.80 -23.18 -12.99
C GLY A 206 3.37 -22.65 -12.99
N THR A 207 2.58 -23.01 -14.00
CA THR A 207 1.17 -22.64 -14.05
C THR A 207 0.40 -23.31 -12.90
N SER A 208 -0.60 -22.61 -12.37
CA SER A 208 -1.53 -23.12 -11.35
C SER A 208 -0.93 -23.47 -9.97
N VAL A 209 0.29 -23.08 -9.61
CA VAL A 209 0.83 -23.35 -8.26
C VAL A 209 0.05 -22.64 -7.17
N LEU A 210 -0.33 -21.38 -7.39
CA LEU A 210 -1.20 -20.67 -6.47
C LEU A 210 -2.51 -21.44 -6.23
N PHE A 211 -3.10 -22.01 -7.30
CA PHE A 211 -4.27 -22.86 -7.15
C PHE A 211 -4.01 -24.13 -6.33
N LYS A 212 -2.90 -24.83 -6.59
CA LYS A 212 -2.51 -26.04 -5.83
C LYS A 212 -2.29 -25.75 -4.34
N VAL A 213 -1.64 -24.62 -4.03
CA VAL A 213 -1.45 -24.18 -2.64
C VAL A 213 -2.80 -23.91 -1.98
N LEU A 214 -3.70 -23.23 -2.68
CA LEU A 214 -5.00 -22.84 -2.12
C LEU A 214 -5.98 -24.01 -2.06
N SER A 215 -5.84 -25.01 -2.94
CA SER A 215 -6.60 -26.25 -2.87
C SER A 215 -6.29 -27.05 -1.61
N ALA A 216 -5.02 -27.04 -1.18
CA ALA A 216 -4.60 -27.71 0.05
C ALA A 216 -5.36 -27.20 1.29
N PHE A 217 -5.63 -25.89 1.36
CA PHE A 217 -6.43 -25.29 2.43
C PHE A 217 -7.93 -25.53 2.23
N ALA A 218 -8.41 -25.35 1.00
CA ALA A 218 -9.84 -25.38 0.69
C ALA A 218 -10.46 -26.77 0.88
N PHE A 219 -9.81 -27.84 0.40
CA PHE A 219 -10.29 -29.21 0.59
C PHE A 219 -10.38 -29.63 2.06
N ARG A 220 -9.71 -28.87 2.95
CA ARG A 220 -9.70 -29.10 4.40
C ARG A 220 -10.56 -28.10 5.18
N ASN A 221 -11.32 -27.27 4.46
CA ASN A 221 -12.19 -26.21 4.99
C ASN A 221 -11.43 -25.25 5.93
N ILE A 222 -10.20 -24.89 5.55
CA ILE A 222 -9.38 -23.89 6.24
C ILE A 222 -9.60 -22.54 5.54
N SER A 223 -10.04 -21.54 6.32
CA SER A 223 -10.33 -20.21 5.78
C SER A 223 -9.07 -19.36 5.73
N LEU A 224 -8.85 -18.72 4.60
CA LEU A 224 -7.82 -17.69 4.44
C LEU A 224 -8.41 -16.33 4.78
N THR A 225 -7.68 -15.55 5.57
CA THR A 225 -8.07 -14.21 6.03
C THR A 225 -7.26 -13.09 5.38
N LYS A 226 -6.09 -13.43 4.82
CA LYS A 226 -5.25 -12.52 4.03
C LYS A 226 -4.55 -13.33 2.96
N ILE A 227 -4.48 -12.79 1.76
CA ILE A 227 -3.55 -13.23 0.73
C ILE A 227 -3.02 -12.02 -0.02
N GLU A 228 -1.72 -11.97 -0.20
CA GLU A 228 -1.06 -10.88 -0.89
C GLU A 228 0.10 -11.41 -1.72
N SER A 229 0.06 -11.10 -3.01
CA SER A 229 1.16 -11.36 -3.94
C SER A 229 2.16 -10.21 -3.91
N ARG A 230 3.45 -10.52 -3.82
CA ARG A 230 4.54 -9.55 -4.01
C ARG A 230 5.27 -9.81 -5.33
N PRO A 231 5.41 -8.80 -6.20
CA PRO A 231 6.09 -8.95 -7.48
C PRO A 231 7.61 -9.08 -7.32
N HIS A 232 8.22 -9.58 -8.40
CA HIS A 232 9.63 -9.89 -8.59
C HIS A 232 10.62 -8.90 -7.94
N ARG A 233 11.65 -9.44 -7.26
CA ARG A 233 12.86 -8.70 -6.87
C ARG A 233 14.08 -9.29 -7.56
N ASN A 234 14.87 -8.45 -8.22
CA ASN A 234 16.14 -8.89 -8.80
C ASN A 234 17.19 -9.17 -7.73
N ARG A 235 17.06 -8.58 -6.52
CA ARG A 235 17.97 -8.87 -5.41
C ARG A 235 17.50 -10.07 -4.59
N PRO A 236 18.41 -11.00 -4.26
CA PRO A 236 18.05 -12.14 -3.44
C PRO A 236 17.73 -11.68 -2.02
N ILE A 237 16.68 -12.25 -1.43
CA ILE A 237 16.36 -12.01 -0.03
C ILE A 237 17.26 -12.92 0.80
N ARG A 238 17.95 -12.32 1.79
CA ARG A 238 18.68 -13.09 2.79
C ARG A 238 17.66 -13.76 3.70
N LEU A 239 17.58 -15.07 3.59
CA LEU A 239 16.76 -15.92 4.44
C LEU A 239 17.65 -16.46 5.55
N VAL A 240 17.21 -16.30 6.79
CA VAL A 240 17.82 -16.99 7.93
C VAL A 240 16.99 -18.25 8.18
N ASP A 241 17.63 -19.41 8.06
CA ASP A 241 17.02 -20.71 8.38
C ASP A 241 17.09 -21.00 9.89
N ASP A 242 16.48 -22.12 10.30
CA ASP A 242 16.49 -22.56 11.69
C ASP A 242 17.88 -22.95 12.23
N ALA A 243 18.88 -23.09 11.35
CA ALA A 243 20.27 -23.37 11.69
C ALA A 243 21.15 -22.10 11.71
N ASN A 244 20.56 -20.92 11.52
CA ASN A 244 21.24 -19.62 11.45
C ASN A 244 22.22 -19.48 10.26
N VAL A 245 22.00 -20.27 9.21
CA VAL A 245 22.74 -20.17 7.95
C VAL A 245 21.97 -19.24 7.02
N GLY A 246 22.59 -18.09 6.71
CA GLY A 246 22.01 -17.13 5.78
C GLY A 246 22.11 -17.65 4.35
N THR A 247 20.98 -17.94 3.71
CA THR A 247 20.94 -18.26 2.27
C THR A 247 20.28 -17.12 1.50
N ALA A 248 20.95 -16.65 0.45
CA ALA A 248 20.41 -15.66 -0.46
C ALA A 248 19.62 -16.39 -1.55
N LYS A 249 18.29 -16.19 -1.62
CA LYS A 249 17.44 -16.80 -2.66
C LYS A 249 16.73 -15.76 -3.50
N HIS A 250 16.61 -16.04 -4.80
CA HIS A 250 15.79 -15.29 -5.74
C HIS A 250 14.39 -15.90 -5.81
N PHE A 251 13.37 -15.03 -5.89
CA PHE A 251 11.99 -15.46 -6.06
C PHE A 251 11.31 -14.63 -7.14
N GLU A 252 10.54 -15.29 -8.02
CA GLU A 252 9.74 -14.60 -9.03
C GLU A 252 8.49 -13.96 -8.42
N TYR A 253 7.83 -14.69 -7.52
CA TYR A 253 6.73 -14.20 -6.68
C TYR A 253 6.80 -14.78 -5.27
N MET A 254 6.46 -13.95 -4.29
CA MET A 254 6.21 -14.39 -2.91
C MET A 254 4.76 -14.11 -2.53
N PHE A 255 4.18 -15.01 -1.75
CA PHE A 255 2.82 -14.88 -1.26
C PHE A 255 2.81 -14.90 0.26
N TYR A 256 2.16 -13.92 0.85
CA TYR A 256 1.90 -13.84 2.28
C TYR A 256 0.46 -14.26 2.54
N VAL A 257 0.27 -15.24 3.41
CA VAL A 257 -1.04 -15.82 3.69
C VAL A 257 -1.27 -15.92 5.18
N ASP A 258 -2.43 -15.42 5.61
CA ASP A 258 -2.97 -15.68 6.95
C ASP A 258 -4.16 -16.64 6.84
N PHE A 259 -4.18 -17.69 7.65
CA PHE A 259 -5.28 -18.65 7.71
C PHE A 259 -5.75 -18.98 9.13
N GLU A 260 -7.03 -19.26 9.26
CA GLU A 260 -7.68 -19.61 10.53
C GLU A 260 -7.54 -21.12 10.83
N ALA A 261 -6.35 -21.53 11.25
CA ALA A 261 -6.17 -22.84 11.87
C ALA A 261 -4.95 -22.88 12.80
N SER A 262 -5.03 -23.74 13.81
CA SER A 262 -3.92 -24.04 14.72
C SER A 262 -3.01 -25.10 14.09
N MET A 263 -1.70 -24.99 14.26
CA MET A 263 -0.75 -26.03 13.85
C MET A 263 -0.88 -27.33 14.66
N ALA A 264 -1.72 -27.36 15.70
CA ALA A 264 -2.14 -28.60 16.36
C ALA A 264 -3.30 -29.31 15.63
N ASP A 265 -3.98 -28.65 14.68
CA ASP A 265 -4.98 -29.28 13.82
C ASP A 265 -4.27 -30.09 12.73
N VAL A 266 -4.56 -31.40 12.67
CA VAL A 266 -4.04 -32.32 11.66
C VAL A 266 -4.38 -31.83 10.24
N ARG A 267 -5.53 -31.16 10.05
CA ARG A 267 -5.89 -30.56 8.76
C ARG A 267 -4.89 -29.49 8.34
N ALA A 268 -4.47 -28.63 9.26
CA ALA A 268 -3.51 -27.57 8.97
C ALA A 268 -2.12 -28.13 8.70
N GLN A 269 -1.70 -29.16 9.45
CA GLN A 269 -0.42 -29.85 9.22
C GLN A 269 -0.39 -30.51 7.83
N ASN A 270 -1.46 -31.22 7.46
CA ASN A 270 -1.57 -31.85 6.15
C ASN A 270 -1.65 -30.84 5.02
N ALA A 271 -2.34 -29.71 5.21
CA ALA A 271 -2.36 -28.63 4.24
C ALA A 271 -0.94 -28.08 4.02
N LEU A 272 -0.21 -27.80 5.11
CA LEU A 272 1.14 -27.23 5.01
C LEU A 272 2.15 -28.19 4.37
N ALA A 273 2.05 -29.49 4.66
CA ALA A 273 2.87 -30.52 4.02
C ALA A 273 2.64 -30.53 2.50
N GLU A 274 1.38 -30.48 2.06
CA GLU A 274 1.03 -30.43 0.65
C GLU A 274 1.50 -29.12 -0.02
N VAL A 275 1.39 -27.98 0.66
CA VAL A 275 1.96 -26.70 0.17
C VAL A 275 3.47 -26.79 -0.02
N GLN A 276 4.17 -27.48 0.87
CA GLN A 276 5.62 -27.66 0.79
C GLN A 276 6.05 -28.49 -0.43
N GLU A 277 5.21 -29.41 -0.91
CA GLU A 277 5.47 -30.17 -2.14
C GLU A 277 5.35 -29.31 -3.41
N PHE A 278 4.54 -28.25 -3.36
CA PHE A 278 4.28 -27.39 -4.52
C PHE A 278 5.13 -26.13 -4.58
N THR A 279 5.92 -25.83 -3.55
CA THR A 279 6.61 -24.55 -3.40
C THR A 279 8.13 -24.73 -3.27
N SER A 280 8.90 -23.80 -3.84
CA SER A 280 10.38 -23.80 -3.73
C SER A 280 10.85 -23.27 -2.37
N PHE A 281 9.96 -22.55 -1.68
CA PHE A 281 10.18 -22.01 -0.35
C PHE A 281 8.85 -21.90 0.41
N LEU A 282 8.87 -22.30 1.68
CA LEU A 282 7.76 -22.15 2.62
C LEU A 282 8.34 -21.86 4.00
N ARG A 283 7.84 -20.82 4.68
CA ARG A 283 8.18 -20.50 6.06
C ARG A 283 6.92 -20.12 6.84
N VAL A 284 6.80 -20.65 8.05
CA VAL A 284 5.80 -20.20 9.02
C VAL A 284 6.35 -18.98 9.75
N LEU A 285 5.72 -17.83 9.54
CA LEU A 285 6.13 -16.55 10.15
C LEU A 285 5.66 -16.44 11.60
N GLY A 286 4.53 -17.05 11.93
CA GLY A 286 4.10 -17.13 13.31
C GLY A 286 2.67 -17.58 13.50
N ARG A 287 2.26 -17.54 14.77
CA ARG A 287 1.20 -18.31 15.37
C ARG A 287 0.57 -17.44 16.46
N CYS A 288 -0.68 -17.01 16.28
CA CYS A 288 -1.31 -16.11 17.24
C CYS A 288 -2.76 -16.50 17.54
N HIS A 289 -3.17 -16.25 18.78
CA HIS A 289 -4.59 -16.25 19.14
C HIS A 289 -5.29 -15.08 18.47
N TRP A 290 -6.47 -15.32 17.92
CA TRP A 290 -7.28 -14.30 17.27
C TRP A 290 -8.66 -14.29 17.92
N LYS A 291 -9.25 -13.12 18.15
CA LYS A 291 -10.64 -12.99 18.62
C LYS A 291 -11.54 -12.74 17.43
N LYS A 292 -12.48 -13.67 17.17
CA LYS A 292 -13.60 -13.44 16.26
C LYS A 292 -14.53 -12.40 16.89
N TRP A 293 -14.72 -11.26 16.22
CA TRP A 293 -15.57 -10.18 16.70
C TRP A 293 -17.04 -10.55 16.57
N LEU A 294 -17.61 -11.12 17.63
CA LEU A 294 -19.02 -10.98 17.95
C LEU A 294 -19.09 -10.00 19.12
N ASN A 295 -19.84 -8.91 18.95
CA ASN A 295 -20.16 -7.85 19.92
C ASN A 295 -19.34 -6.55 19.79
N LEU A 296 -19.84 -5.66 18.94
CA LEU A 296 -19.97 -4.24 19.28
C LEU A 296 -21.46 -3.92 19.21
N GLU A 297 -21.99 -3.33 20.28
CA GLU A 297 -23.39 -3.05 20.50
C GLU A 297 -23.98 -2.21 19.37
N TRP A 298 -25.09 -2.69 18.82
CA TRP A 298 -25.90 -2.01 17.82
C TRP A 298 -26.58 -0.81 18.48
N TYR A 299 -26.02 0.39 18.34
CA TYR A 299 -26.85 1.59 18.44
C TYR A 299 -27.68 1.68 17.16
N VAL A 300 -28.96 1.32 17.32
CA VAL A 300 -30.03 1.47 16.34
C VAL A 300 -30.11 2.93 15.92
N LEU A 301 -29.61 3.24 14.73
CA LEU A 301 -30.05 4.41 13.97
C LEU A 301 -31.10 3.92 12.98
N THR A 302 -32.34 4.24 13.35
CA THR A 302 -33.55 4.37 12.54
C THR A 302 -33.50 3.86 11.10
N VAL A 303 -34.31 2.81 10.89
CA VAL A 303 -34.82 2.29 9.62
C VAL A 303 -35.08 3.44 8.63
N ILE A 304 -34.26 3.53 7.59
CA ILE A 304 -34.66 4.10 6.31
C ILE A 304 -34.97 2.91 5.41
N ASP A 305 -36.18 2.89 4.88
CA ASP A 305 -36.76 1.79 4.13
C ASP A 305 -35.82 1.23 3.05
N LEU A 306 -35.34 0.01 3.30
CA LEU A 306 -34.75 -0.83 2.28
C LEU A 306 -35.87 -1.26 1.33
N VAL A 307 -35.94 -0.61 0.18
CA VAL A 307 -36.75 -1.05 -0.96
C VAL A 307 -36.35 -2.49 -1.29
N LYS A 308 -37.30 -3.42 -1.19
CA LYS A 308 -37.16 -4.78 -1.72
C LYS A 308 -36.93 -4.67 -3.23
N ILE A 309 -35.73 -5.00 -3.68
CA ILE A 309 -35.46 -5.21 -5.10
C ILE A 309 -36.04 -6.57 -5.47
N GLU A 310 -37.04 -6.57 -6.33
CA GLU A 310 -37.57 -7.76 -6.99
C GLU A 310 -36.46 -8.43 -7.81
N ASN A 311 -36.44 -9.76 -7.78
CA ASN A 311 -35.57 -10.60 -8.62
C ASN A 311 -35.83 -10.30 -10.10
N ASN A 312 -35.09 -9.37 -10.66
CA ASN A 312 -35.03 -9.18 -12.09
C ASN A 312 -33.91 -10.08 -12.64
N ASN A 313 -34.32 -11.23 -13.18
CA ASN A 313 -33.49 -12.16 -13.95
C ASN A 313 -32.97 -11.49 -15.25
N ASN A 314 -32.03 -10.56 -15.15
CA ASN A 314 -31.27 -10.09 -16.30
C ASN A 314 -29.86 -10.70 -16.27
N ASN A 315 -29.76 -11.89 -16.86
CA ASN A 315 -28.51 -12.53 -17.27
C ASN A 315 -27.82 -11.71 -18.38
N ASN A 316 -27.20 -10.58 -18.03
CA ASN A 316 -26.27 -9.91 -18.93
C ASN A 316 -24.86 -10.07 -18.38
N LEU A 317 -24.19 -11.14 -18.83
CA LEU A 317 -22.74 -11.13 -18.95
C LEU A 317 -22.34 -9.89 -19.78
N PRO A 318 -21.25 -9.17 -19.45
CA PRO A 318 -20.72 -8.14 -20.34
C PRO A 318 -20.39 -8.81 -21.69
N LYS A 319 -21.17 -8.47 -22.72
CA LYS A 319 -20.92 -8.93 -24.09
C LYS A 319 -19.65 -8.23 -24.61
N PRO A 320 -18.82 -8.90 -25.42
CA PRO A 320 -17.72 -8.22 -26.10
C PRO A 320 -18.29 -7.05 -26.90
N LEU A 321 -17.73 -5.85 -26.69
CA LEU A 321 -18.19 -4.64 -27.37
C LEU A 321 -18.10 -4.83 -28.88
N THR A 322 -19.15 -4.40 -29.57
CA THR A 322 -19.24 -4.37 -31.02
C THR A 322 -18.94 -2.96 -31.54
N ILE A 323 -18.53 -2.84 -32.81
CA ILE A 323 -18.19 -1.56 -33.45
C ILE A 323 -19.28 -0.48 -33.28
N THR A 324 -20.53 -0.89 -33.08
CA THR A 324 -21.71 -0.04 -32.90
C THR A 324 -21.81 0.62 -31.52
N ASP A 325 -21.01 0.18 -30.52
CA ASP A 325 -21.04 0.70 -29.15
C ASP A 325 -20.08 1.89 -28.93
N LEU A 326 -19.39 2.34 -29.99
CA LEU A 326 -18.37 3.39 -29.94
C LEU A 326 -18.98 4.78 -30.18
N SER A 327 -18.65 5.75 -29.31
CA SER A 327 -18.68 7.16 -29.71
C SER A 327 -17.47 7.46 -30.61
N PRO A 328 -17.56 8.38 -31.59
CA PRO A 328 -16.46 8.65 -32.49
C PRO A 328 -15.21 9.10 -31.72
N ALA A 329 -14.05 8.56 -32.12
CA ALA A 329 -12.75 8.98 -31.59
C ALA A 329 -12.57 10.51 -31.74
N PRO A 330 -11.94 11.19 -30.77
CA PRO A 330 -11.64 12.61 -30.92
C PRO A 330 -10.86 12.85 -32.21
N MET A 331 -11.25 13.89 -32.95
CA MET A 331 -10.76 14.17 -34.29
C MET A 331 -9.23 14.24 -34.33
N HIS A 332 -8.63 13.56 -35.31
CA HIS A 332 -7.21 13.68 -35.64
C HIS A 332 -6.84 15.16 -35.82
N GLY A 333 -6.04 15.70 -34.90
CA GLY A 333 -5.53 17.08 -34.98
C GLY A 333 -5.02 17.69 -33.66
N SER A 334 -5.49 17.22 -32.50
CA SER A 334 -5.00 17.70 -31.19
C SER A 334 -4.03 16.71 -30.55
N THR A 335 -2.95 17.22 -29.95
CA THR A 335 -2.06 16.47 -29.06
C THR A 335 -2.88 15.74 -28.00
N LEU A 336 -2.60 14.45 -27.78
CA LEU A 336 -3.33 13.64 -26.80
C LEU A 336 -3.04 14.18 -25.39
N ARG A 337 -4.07 14.54 -24.64
CA ARG A 337 -3.92 15.06 -23.27
C ARG A 337 -3.97 13.93 -22.25
N VAL A 338 -2.92 13.81 -21.44
CA VAL A 338 -2.75 12.70 -20.50
C VAL A 338 -2.59 13.25 -19.09
N ALA A 339 -3.61 13.06 -18.24
CA ALA A 339 -3.56 13.44 -16.84
C ALA A 339 -2.65 12.50 -16.03
N TYR A 340 -1.89 13.05 -15.11
CA TYR A 340 -1.08 12.30 -14.16
C TYR A 340 -1.08 13.00 -12.80
N GLN A 341 -0.83 12.26 -11.72
CA GLN A 341 -0.69 12.87 -10.40
C GLN A 341 0.76 13.28 -10.15
N GLY A 342 0.97 14.52 -9.71
CA GLY A 342 2.27 15.11 -9.37
C GLY A 342 2.63 16.33 -10.23
N VAL A 343 3.85 16.83 -10.05
CA VAL A 343 4.40 17.99 -10.80
C VAL A 343 5.29 17.55 -11.97
N PRO A 344 5.67 18.45 -12.90
CA PRO A 344 6.64 18.13 -13.97
C PRO A 344 7.96 17.59 -13.40
N GLY A 345 8.52 16.56 -14.03
CA GLY A 345 9.68 15.80 -13.54
C GLY A 345 9.32 14.57 -12.69
N ALA A 346 8.04 14.38 -12.33
CA ALA A 346 7.60 13.22 -11.56
C ALA A 346 7.67 11.91 -12.38
N TYR A 347 7.78 10.77 -11.70
CA TYR A 347 7.76 9.45 -12.35
C TYR A 347 6.45 9.19 -13.12
N SER A 348 5.33 9.75 -12.67
CA SER A 348 4.04 9.65 -13.35
C SER A 348 4.04 10.38 -14.71
N GLU A 349 4.74 11.51 -14.83
CA GLU A 349 4.92 12.22 -16.11
C GLU A 349 5.77 11.37 -17.08
N ALA A 350 6.87 10.81 -16.59
CA ALA A 350 7.72 9.94 -17.40
C ALA A 350 6.96 8.68 -17.87
N ALA A 351 6.10 8.12 -17.01
CA ALA A 351 5.21 7.02 -17.37
C ALA A 351 4.18 7.44 -18.43
N ALA A 352 3.62 8.66 -18.33
CA ALA A 352 2.72 9.21 -19.34
C ALA A 352 3.39 9.34 -20.71
N GLY A 353 4.61 9.89 -20.75
CA GLY A 353 5.40 10.02 -21.99
C GLY A 353 5.83 8.67 -22.57
N LYS A 354 6.11 7.67 -21.74
CA LYS A 354 6.38 6.29 -22.18
C LYS A 354 5.11 5.62 -22.73
N ALA A 355 3.96 5.83 -22.10
CA ALA A 355 2.67 5.26 -22.51
C ALA A 355 2.16 5.87 -23.82
N TYR A 356 2.33 7.18 -23.98
CA TYR A 356 1.85 7.95 -25.12
C TYR A 356 2.95 8.92 -25.58
N PRO A 357 3.80 8.52 -26.53
CA PRO A 357 4.81 9.41 -27.11
C PRO A 357 4.15 10.67 -27.68
N GLN A 358 4.76 11.83 -27.44
CA GLN A 358 4.26 13.15 -27.89
C GLN A 358 2.91 13.58 -27.28
N CYS A 359 2.51 13.02 -26.13
CA CYS A 359 1.36 13.52 -25.40
C CYS A 359 1.62 14.87 -24.73
N GLU A 360 0.54 15.62 -24.50
CA GLU A 360 0.53 16.74 -23.58
C GLU A 360 0.21 16.21 -22.17
N ALA A 361 1.21 16.19 -21.28
CA ALA A 361 1.04 15.71 -19.92
C ALA A 361 0.40 16.81 -19.05
N ILE A 362 -0.73 16.50 -18.42
CA ILE A 362 -1.48 17.43 -17.56
C ILE A 362 -1.22 17.07 -16.09
N PRO A 363 -0.47 17.90 -15.33
CA PRO A 363 -0.25 17.68 -13.91
C PRO A 363 -1.55 17.85 -13.13
N CYS A 364 -1.76 16.97 -12.15
CA CYS A 364 -2.88 17.01 -11.22
C CYS A 364 -2.34 16.86 -9.80
N ASP A 365 -2.80 17.70 -8.87
CA ASP A 365 -2.31 17.68 -7.49
C ASP A 365 -2.65 16.37 -6.77
N GLN A 366 -3.84 15.83 -7.04
CA GLN A 366 -4.37 14.63 -6.40
C GLN A 366 -4.80 13.57 -7.42
N PHE A 367 -4.78 12.30 -7.00
CA PHE A 367 -5.24 11.17 -7.83
C PHE A 367 -6.69 11.36 -8.30
N GLU A 368 -7.59 11.74 -7.40
CA GLU A 368 -9.01 11.99 -7.71
C GLU A 368 -9.18 13.03 -8.84
N VAL A 369 -8.37 14.10 -8.82
CA VAL A 369 -8.42 15.15 -9.86
C VAL A 369 -8.05 14.57 -11.22
N ALA A 370 -7.07 13.66 -11.29
CA ALA A 370 -6.71 12.99 -12.54
C ALA A 370 -7.85 12.09 -13.08
N PHE A 371 -8.58 11.40 -12.20
CA PHE A 371 -9.78 10.63 -12.60
C PHE A 371 -10.87 11.57 -13.13
N GLN A 372 -11.18 12.64 -12.39
CA GLN A 372 -12.19 13.64 -12.78
C GLN A 372 -11.82 14.35 -14.07
N ALA A 373 -10.54 14.63 -14.33
CA ALA A 373 -10.08 15.28 -15.55
C ALA A 373 -10.46 14.45 -16.79
N VAL A 374 -10.38 13.12 -16.71
CA VAL A 374 -10.77 12.22 -17.80
C VAL A 374 -12.30 12.14 -17.93
N GLU A 375 -13.04 12.06 -16.83
CA GLU A 375 -14.51 12.04 -16.85
C GLU A 375 -15.10 13.35 -17.40
N LEU A 376 -14.49 14.49 -17.07
CA LEU A 376 -14.93 15.84 -17.49
C LEU A 376 -14.37 16.28 -18.85
N TRP A 377 -13.71 15.40 -19.60
CA TRP A 377 -13.14 15.69 -20.93
C TRP A 377 -12.03 16.76 -20.94
N ILE A 378 -11.46 17.08 -19.77
CA ILE A 378 -10.27 17.93 -19.63
C ILE A 378 -9.03 17.18 -20.12
N ALA A 379 -8.95 15.87 -19.85
CA ALA A 379 -7.94 14.97 -20.37
C ALA A 379 -8.58 13.82 -21.18
N ASP A 380 -7.82 13.26 -22.11
CA ASP A 380 -8.26 12.15 -22.95
C ASP A 380 -7.92 10.80 -22.31
N ARG A 381 -6.85 10.76 -21.52
CA ARG A 381 -6.34 9.60 -20.79
C ARG A 381 -5.81 10.02 -19.41
N ALA A 382 -5.68 9.06 -18.51
CA ALA A 382 -4.86 9.22 -17.30
C ALA A 382 -3.83 8.10 -17.19
N VAL A 383 -2.67 8.39 -16.63
CA VAL A 383 -1.65 7.39 -16.30
C VAL A 383 -1.35 7.47 -14.81
N LEU A 384 -1.74 6.42 -14.07
CA LEU A 384 -1.71 6.42 -12.62
C LEU A 384 -1.01 5.18 -12.06
N PRO A 385 -0.21 5.31 -10.99
CA PRO A 385 0.49 4.19 -10.40
C PRO A 385 -0.48 3.31 -9.60
N VAL A 386 -0.38 1.98 -9.73
CA VAL A 386 -1.23 1.03 -8.98
C VAL A 386 -0.43 0.11 -8.07
N GLU A 387 0.86 -0.06 -8.35
CA GLU A 387 1.72 -0.99 -7.64
C GLU A 387 3.18 -0.55 -7.73
N ASN A 388 3.91 -0.64 -6.62
CA ASN A 388 5.35 -0.43 -6.58
C ASN A 388 6.02 -1.68 -5.96
N SER A 389 7.14 -2.14 -6.51
CA SER A 389 7.79 -3.38 -6.06
C SER A 389 8.34 -3.30 -4.62
N LEU A 390 8.57 -2.10 -4.09
CA LEU A 390 9.00 -1.88 -2.70
C LEU A 390 7.85 -1.44 -1.78
N GLY A 391 6.92 -0.64 -2.29
CA GLY A 391 5.81 -0.04 -1.54
C GLY A 391 4.49 -0.81 -1.60
N GLY A 392 4.37 -1.82 -2.45
CA GLY A 392 3.16 -2.61 -2.62
C GLY A 392 2.07 -1.91 -3.44
N SER A 393 0.84 -2.38 -3.25
CA SER A 393 -0.36 -1.91 -3.95
C SER A 393 -0.78 -0.51 -3.49
N ILE A 394 -1.03 0.41 -4.43
CA ILE A 394 -1.52 1.76 -4.14
C ILE A 394 -3.05 1.72 -4.07
N HIS A 395 -3.55 1.35 -2.88
CA HIS A 395 -4.98 1.09 -2.64
C HIS A 395 -5.91 2.26 -2.99
N ARG A 396 -5.42 3.51 -2.88
CA ARG A 396 -6.24 4.67 -3.23
C ARG A 396 -6.70 4.64 -4.69
N ASN A 397 -5.82 4.27 -5.63
CA ASN A 397 -6.17 4.23 -7.05
C ASN A 397 -7.09 3.05 -7.39
N TYR A 398 -6.98 1.94 -6.67
CA TYR A 398 -7.95 0.85 -6.75
C TYR A 398 -9.36 1.28 -6.31
N ASP A 399 -9.47 2.07 -5.24
CA ASP A 399 -10.77 2.60 -4.81
C ASP A 399 -11.37 3.58 -5.81
N LEU A 400 -10.53 4.44 -6.39
CA LEU A 400 -10.96 5.38 -7.40
C LEU A 400 -11.46 4.66 -8.65
N LEU A 401 -10.84 3.55 -9.06
CA LEU A 401 -11.35 2.70 -10.14
C LEU A 401 -12.77 2.16 -9.89
N LEU A 402 -13.17 1.97 -8.62
CA LEU A 402 -14.53 1.56 -8.28
C LEU A 402 -15.52 2.72 -8.28
N ARG A 403 -15.06 3.91 -7.89
CA ARG A 403 -15.87 5.14 -7.76
C ARG A 403 -16.08 5.88 -9.07
N HIS A 404 -15.17 5.68 -10.04
CA HIS A 404 -15.22 6.32 -11.35
C HIS A 404 -15.53 5.30 -12.43
N ARG A 405 -16.12 5.77 -13.53
CA ARG A 405 -16.44 4.94 -14.70
C ARG A 405 -15.31 5.01 -15.72
N LEU A 406 -14.10 4.66 -15.28
CA LEU A 406 -12.93 4.52 -16.14
C LEU A 406 -12.53 3.04 -16.25
N HIS A 407 -11.90 2.72 -17.37
CA HIS A 407 -11.41 1.40 -17.70
C HIS A 407 -9.90 1.41 -17.87
N ILE A 408 -9.25 0.33 -17.45
CA ILE A 408 -7.83 0.10 -17.73
C ILE A 408 -7.69 -0.31 -19.18
N VAL A 409 -6.95 0.48 -19.96
CA VAL A 409 -6.73 0.29 -21.40
C VAL A 409 -5.29 -0.07 -21.75
N GLY A 410 -4.41 -0.13 -20.76
CA GLY A 410 -3.01 -0.48 -20.90
C GLY A 410 -2.28 -0.42 -19.56
N GLU A 411 -1.05 -0.91 -19.55
CA GLU A 411 -0.14 -0.77 -18.42
C GLU A 411 1.24 -0.34 -18.91
N VAL A 412 2.01 0.28 -18.02
CA VAL A 412 3.41 0.64 -18.24
C VAL A 412 4.20 0.34 -16.98
N GLN A 413 5.36 -0.30 -17.12
CA GLN A 413 6.31 -0.49 -16.04
C GLN A 413 7.46 0.52 -16.17
N LEU A 414 7.74 1.24 -15.08
CA LEU A 414 8.81 2.23 -15.03
C LEU A 414 9.75 1.91 -13.85
N PRO A 415 11.05 1.65 -14.12
CA PRO A 415 12.06 1.57 -13.07
C PRO A 415 12.21 2.92 -12.37
N VAL A 416 12.26 2.89 -11.05
CA VAL A 416 12.47 4.08 -10.21
C VAL A 416 13.98 4.24 -9.99
N HIS A 417 14.53 5.33 -10.51
CA HIS A 417 15.96 5.65 -10.43
C HIS A 417 16.14 6.98 -9.71
N HIS A 418 16.59 6.91 -8.46
CA HIS A 418 16.73 8.09 -7.61
C HIS A 418 18.12 8.72 -7.79
N CYS A 419 18.13 10.01 -8.03
CA CYS A 419 19.31 10.84 -8.14
C CYS A 419 19.37 11.82 -6.95
N LEU A 420 20.56 12.11 -6.44
CA LEU A 420 20.80 13.18 -5.49
C LEU A 420 21.08 14.47 -6.26
N LEU A 421 20.18 15.44 -6.16
CA LEU A 421 20.21 16.69 -6.93
C LEU A 421 20.57 17.87 -6.04
N ALA A 422 21.34 18.83 -6.55
CA ALA A 422 21.58 20.11 -5.88
C ALA A 422 21.77 21.22 -6.92
N LEU A 423 21.83 22.47 -6.46
CA LEU A 423 22.12 23.59 -7.35
C LEU A 423 23.48 23.45 -8.05
N PRO A 424 23.63 23.97 -9.27
CA PRO A 424 24.89 23.94 -9.99
C PRO A 424 26.06 24.49 -9.18
N GLY A 425 27.18 23.76 -9.19
CA GLY A 425 28.42 24.13 -8.49
C GLY A 425 28.46 23.80 -6.99
N ILE A 426 27.38 23.26 -6.41
CA ILE A 426 27.40 22.78 -5.01
C ILE A 426 28.12 21.43 -4.95
N ARG A 427 29.00 21.28 -3.95
CA ARG A 427 29.71 20.03 -3.66
C ARG A 427 28.98 19.30 -2.52
N LYS A 428 29.03 17.97 -2.53
CA LYS A 428 28.39 17.10 -1.52
C LYS A 428 28.72 17.49 -0.07
N GLU A 429 29.94 17.94 0.18
CA GLU A 429 30.44 18.37 1.50
C GLU A 429 29.65 19.54 2.12
N PHE A 430 28.98 20.35 1.30
CA PHE A 430 28.25 21.52 1.76
C PHE A 430 26.75 21.27 1.98
N ILE A 431 26.30 20.03 1.74
CA ILE A 431 24.91 19.65 1.97
C ILE A 431 24.73 19.32 3.45
N SER A 432 23.83 20.05 4.10
CA SER A 432 23.41 19.81 5.49
C SER A 432 22.07 19.07 5.54
N ARG A 433 21.26 19.16 4.49
CA ARG A 433 19.89 18.66 4.44
C ARG A 433 19.55 17.98 3.12
N VAL A 434 18.74 16.92 3.18
CA VAL A 434 18.17 16.23 2.02
C VAL A 434 16.65 16.21 2.12
N ILE A 435 15.96 16.70 1.09
CA ILE A 435 14.49 16.72 1.02
C ILE A 435 13.96 15.78 -0.07
N SER A 436 12.84 15.12 0.19
CA SER A 436 12.11 14.30 -0.80
C SER A 436 10.82 13.73 -0.19
N HIS A 437 9.99 13.08 -1.01
CA HIS A 437 8.92 12.22 -0.51
C HIS A 437 9.43 11.15 0.48
N PRO A 438 8.72 10.87 1.60
CA PRO A 438 9.13 9.90 2.63
C PRO A 438 9.52 8.55 2.09
N GLN A 439 8.77 8.06 1.10
CA GLN A 439 9.05 6.76 0.51
C GLN A 439 10.38 6.74 -0.23
N ALA A 440 10.74 7.83 -0.90
CA ALA A 440 12.02 7.95 -1.60
C ALA A 440 13.19 8.15 -0.61
N LEU A 441 12.99 8.91 0.47
CA LEU A 441 13.96 9.01 1.57
C LEU A 441 14.24 7.64 2.21
N ALA A 442 13.19 6.88 2.53
CA ALA A 442 13.29 5.54 3.09
C ALA A 442 13.93 4.53 2.14
N GLN A 443 13.78 4.73 0.82
CA GLN A 443 14.39 3.90 -0.22
C GLN A 443 15.87 4.21 -0.46
N CYS A 444 16.40 5.34 0.03
CA CYS A 444 17.80 5.73 -0.16
C CYS A 444 18.57 5.81 1.17
N GLU A 445 17.93 5.40 2.27
CA GLU A 445 18.43 5.58 3.63
C GLU A 445 19.82 4.98 3.85
N LEU A 446 20.05 3.74 3.40
CA LEU A 446 21.34 3.07 3.61
C LEU A 446 22.44 3.73 2.77
N THR A 447 22.10 4.15 1.55
CA THR A 447 23.05 4.78 0.63
C THR A 447 23.44 6.16 1.11
N LEU A 448 22.49 6.97 1.61
CA LEU A 448 22.78 8.26 2.23
C LEU A 448 23.74 8.13 3.42
N THR A 449 23.52 7.14 4.29
CA THR A 449 24.41 6.85 5.42
C THR A 449 25.81 6.43 4.95
N LYS A 450 25.89 5.56 3.93
CA LYS A 450 27.18 5.12 3.35
C LYS A 450 27.96 6.25 2.69
N LEU A 451 27.27 7.24 2.14
CA LEU A 451 27.89 8.42 1.55
C LEU A 451 28.53 9.35 2.61
N GLY A 452 28.44 9.02 3.90
CA GLY A 452 29.04 9.79 4.98
C GLY A 452 28.36 11.14 5.21
N MET A 453 27.19 11.33 4.61
CA MET A 453 26.39 12.54 4.76
C MET A 453 25.62 12.43 6.07
N ASN A 454 26.09 13.12 7.12
CA ASN A 454 25.32 13.29 8.35
C ASN A 454 24.28 14.42 8.14
N VAL A 455 23.39 14.19 7.18
CA VAL A 455 22.41 15.18 6.69
C VAL A 455 21.07 14.99 7.37
N THR A 456 20.41 16.10 7.69
CA THR A 456 19.01 16.07 8.12
C THR A 456 18.15 15.64 6.94
N ARG A 457 17.21 14.74 7.17
CA ARG A 457 16.26 14.27 6.16
C ARG A 457 14.94 14.97 6.43
N GLU A 458 14.41 15.67 5.45
CA GLU A 458 13.16 16.40 5.60
C GLU A 458 12.17 15.90 4.55
N ALA A 459 11.05 15.41 5.04
CA ALA A 459 10.01 14.90 4.17
C ALA A 459 9.26 16.05 3.50
N VAL A 460 8.94 15.89 2.22
CA VAL A 460 8.04 16.79 1.47
C VAL A 460 7.03 15.96 0.66
N ASP A 461 6.05 16.61 0.06
CA ASP A 461 4.91 15.90 -0.56
C ASP A 461 5.25 15.22 -1.91
N ASP A 462 6.24 15.73 -2.66
CA ASP A 462 6.62 15.18 -3.97
C ASP A 462 8.15 15.18 -4.14
N THR A 463 8.69 14.10 -4.71
CA THR A 463 10.08 14.01 -5.18
C THR A 463 10.44 15.09 -6.21
N ALA A 464 9.59 15.34 -7.21
CA ALA A 464 9.85 16.35 -8.23
C ALA A 464 9.61 17.76 -7.69
N GLY A 465 8.60 17.91 -6.82
CA GLY A 465 8.36 19.16 -6.08
C GLY A 465 9.52 19.53 -5.16
N ALA A 466 10.25 18.54 -4.60
CA ALA A 466 11.47 18.79 -3.84
C ALA A 466 12.56 19.44 -4.71
N ALA A 467 12.75 18.96 -5.93
CA ALA A 467 13.70 19.53 -6.88
C ALA A 467 13.28 20.95 -7.31
N GLU A 468 12.00 21.14 -7.63
CA GLU A 468 11.42 22.46 -7.93
C GLU A 468 11.66 23.45 -6.80
N PHE A 469 11.41 23.04 -5.55
CA PHE A 469 11.53 23.86 -4.37
C PHE A 469 12.98 24.34 -4.14
N ILE A 470 13.97 23.47 -4.34
CA ILE A 470 15.39 23.85 -4.24
C ILE A 470 15.75 24.87 -5.33
N ALA A 471 15.31 24.64 -6.56
CA ALA A 471 15.58 25.53 -7.68
C ALA A 471 14.93 26.91 -7.48
N ALA A 472 13.66 26.94 -7.09
CA ALA A 472 12.89 28.16 -6.89
C ALA A 472 13.42 29.04 -5.74
N ASN A 473 13.88 28.42 -4.65
CA ASN A 473 14.34 29.14 -3.46
C ASN A 473 15.86 29.35 -3.40
N GLY A 474 16.62 28.79 -4.34
CA GLY A 474 18.08 28.94 -4.37
C GLY A 474 18.78 28.32 -3.16
N LEU A 475 18.28 27.20 -2.65
CA LEU A 475 18.83 26.53 -1.46
C LEU A 475 20.17 25.86 -1.75
N ARG A 476 21.26 26.40 -1.18
CA ARG A 476 22.64 25.95 -1.46
C ARG A 476 23.15 24.87 -0.51
N ASP A 477 22.49 24.70 0.63
CA ASP A 477 22.81 23.73 1.68
C ASP A 477 21.93 22.47 1.62
N THR A 478 20.98 22.44 0.68
CA THR A 478 19.93 21.43 0.60
C THR A 478 20.07 20.66 -0.72
N ALA A 479 19.92 19.34 -0.67
CA ALA A 479 19.82 18.46 -1.84
C ALA A 479 18.44 17.81 -1.91
N ALA A 480 17.99 17.44 -3.12
CA ALA A 480 16.74 16.71 -3.34
C ALA A 480 17.02 15.27 -3.78
N ILE A 481 16.16 14.34 -3.40
CA ILE A 481 16.09 13.02 -4.05
C ILE A 481 14.95 13.05 -5.06
N ALA A 482 15.30 12.96 -6.35
CA ALA A 482 14.33 13.01 -7.44
C ALA A 482 14.82 12.25 -8.66
N SER A 483 14.04 12.27 -9.74
CA SER A 483 14.43 11.68 -11.03
C SER A 483 15.50 12.52 -11.74
N ALA A 484 16.29 11.89 -12.63
CA ALA A 484 17.20 12.62 -13.52
C ALA A 484 16.45 13.66 -14.38
N ARG A 485 15.20 13.35 -14.78
CA ARG A 485 14.34 14.26 -15.53
C ARG A 485 14.05 15.55 -14.76
N ALA A 486 13.83 15.47 -13.45
CA ALA A 486 13.65 16.66 -12.61
C ALA A 486 14.94 17.52 -12.57
N ALA A 487 16.12 16.89 -12.61
CA ALA A 487 17.39 17.63 -12.67
C ALA A 487 17.50 18.48 -13.94
N GLU A 488 17.17 17.92 -15.10
CA GLU A 488 17.14 18.65 -16.38
C GLU A 488 16.12 19.78 -16.35
N LEU A 489 14.90 19.50 -15.89
CA LEU A 489 13.77 20.42 -15.94
C LEU A 489 13.98 21.64 -15.03
N TYR A 490 14.55 21.42 -13.83
CA TYR A 490 14.79 22.45 -12.84
C TYR A 490 16.25 22.97 -12.83
N ASN A 491 17.05 22.62 -13.84
CA ASN A 491 18.44 23.03 -14.00
C ASN A 491 19.32 22.77 -12.75
N LEU A 492 19.22 21.55 -12.21
CA LEU A 492 19.99 21.08 -11.07
C LEU A 492 21.11 20.12 -11.52
N ASN A 493 22.19 20.06 -10.73
CA ASN A 493 23.26 19.10 -10.93
C ASN A 493 22.99 17.79 -10.19
N ILE A 494 23.19 16.67 -10.88
CA ILE A 494 23.20 15.34 -10.28
C ILE A 494 24.54 15.16 -9.54
N LEU A 495 24.49 15.14 -8.21
CA LEU A 495 25.65 14.89 -7.36
C LEU A 495 25.99 13.40 -7.28
N ALA A 496 24.97 12.57 -7.19
CA ALA A 496 25.10 11.12 -7.17
C ALA A 496 23.92 10.51 -7.92
N ASP A 497 24.20 9.51 -8.73
CA ASP A 497 23.20 8.81 -9.51
C ASP A 497 22.97 7.40 -8.95
N GLY A 498 21.74 6.90 -9.07
CA GLY A 498 21.37 5.56 -8.62
C GLY A 498 21.50 5.34 -7.12
N ILE A 499 21.02 6.29 -6.31
CA ILE A 499 21.18 6.26 -4.84
C ILE A 499 20.11 5.40 -4.11
N GLN A 500 19.20 4.77 -4.84
CA GLN A 500 18.25 3.82 -4.29
C GLN A 500 18.95 2.59 -3.71
N ASP A 501 18.52 2.16 -2.53
CA ASP A 501 19.09 1.03 -1.81
C ASP A 501 18.85 -0.30 -2.56
N ASP A 502 17.77 -0.39 -3.34
CA ASP A 502 17.43 -1.52 -4.21
C ASP A 502 17.22 -1.05 -5.66
N SER A 503 18.05 -1.57 -6.57
CA SER A 503 18.02 -1.24 -7.99
C SER A 503 16.90 -1.94 -8.77
N SER A 504 16.11 -2.81 -8.12
CA SER A 504 14.94 -3.49 -8.70
C SER A 504 13.60 -2.79 -8.41
N ASN A 505 13.65 -1.52 -8.01
CA ASN A 505 12.47 -0.72 -7.76
C ASN A 505 11.73 -0.42 -9.07
N ILE A 506 10.53 -0.97 -9.24
CA ILE A 506 9.70 -0.78 -10.43
C ILE A 506 8.32 -0.35 -9.96
N THR A 507 7.79 0.69 -10.59
CA THR A 507 6.40 1.12 -10.43
C THR A 507 5.61 0.72 -11.66
N ARG A 508 4.48 0.05 -11.45
CA ARG A 508 3.50 -0.29 -12.47
C ARG A 508 2.42 0.78 -12.49
N PHE A 509 2.23 1.36 -13.66
CA PHE A 509 1.21 2.34 -13.99
C PHE A 509 0.14 1.70 -14.86
N VAL A 510 -1.09 2.16 -14.70
CA VAL A 510 -2.22 1.81 -15.57
C VAL A 510 -2.62 3.02 -16.39
N MET A 511 -2.97 2.77 -17.64
CA MET A 511 -3.54 3.75 -18.56
C MET A 511 -5.06 3.66 -18.43
N LEU A 512 -5.72 4.78 -18.14
CA LEU A 512 -7.16 4.86 -17.95
C LEU A 512 -7.82 5.63 -19.10
N ALA A 513 -9.01 5.17 -19.49
CA ALA A 513 -9.88 5.84 -20.44
C ALA A 513 -11.36 5.69 -20.06
N ARG A 514 -12.21 6.54 -20.63
CA ARG A 514 -13.68 6.46 -20.45
C ARG A 514 -14.28 5.22 -21.11
N GLU A 515 -13.73 4.81 -22.24
CA GLU A 515 -14.18 3.63 -22.99
C GLU A 515 -13.14 2.52 -22.86
N PRO A 516 -13.55 1.27 -22.62
CA PRO A 516 -12.63 0.15 -22.64
C PRO A 516 -12.17 -0.13 -24.07
N ILE A 517 -10.97 -0.71 -24.21
CA ILE A 517 -10.51 -1.18 -25.52
C ILE A 517 -11.22 -2.46 -25.91
N ILE A 518 -11.38 -2.67 -27.23
CA ILE A 518 -11.86 -3.95 -27.76
C ILE A 518 -10.75 -4.99 -27.54
N PRO A 519 -10.99 -6.02 -26.72
CA PRO A 519 -9.98 -7.05 -26.44
C PRO A 519 -9.66 -7.81 -27.72
N ARG A 520 -8.37 -8.09 -27.95
CA ARG A 520 -7.88 -8.89 -29.07
C ARG A 520 -7.04 -10.05 -28.56
N THR A 521 -6.66 -10.96 -29.43
CA THR A 521 -5.76 -12.09 -29.13
C THR A 521 -4.47 -12.02 -29.94
N ASP A 522 -4.14 -10.86 -30.50
CA ASP A 522 -2.99 -10.61 -31.37
C ASP A 522 -1.66 -10.45 -30.62
N ARG A 523 -1.72 -10.27 -29.30
CA ARG A 523 -0.56 -10.14 -28.41
C ARG A 523 -0.92 -10.63 -26.99
N PRO A 524 0.03 -10.72 -26.06
CA PRO A 524 -0.28 -11.06 -24.67
C PRO A 524 -1.17 -9.98 -24.01
N PHE A 525 -2.28 -10.42 -23.42
CA PHE A 525 -3.24 -9.57 -22.71
C PHE A 525 -3.30 -9.93 -21.23
N LYS A 526 -3.63 -8.92 -20.43
CA LYS A 526 -3.95 -9.05 -19.02
C LYS A 526 -5.36 -8.52 -18.80
N THR A 527 -6.11 -9.19 -17.95
CA THR A 527 -7.43 -8.74 -17.52
C THR A 527 -7.43 -8.53 -16.01
N SER A 528 -7.86 -7.35 -15.60
CA SER A 528 -7.98 -6.95 -14.20
C SER A 528 -9.44 -7.02 -13.77
N ILE A 529 -9.70 -7.69 -12.66
CA ILE A 529 -11.02 -7.79 -12.06
C ILE A 529 -10.98 -7.44 -10.59
N VAL A 530 -12.13 -7.01 -10.09
CA VAL A 530 -12.42 -6.93 -8.67
C VAL A 530 -13.64 -7.79 -8.39
N PHE A 531 -13.60 -8.53 -7.29
CA PHE A 531 -14.79 -9.23 -6.81
C PHE A 531 -14.92 -9.13 -5.30
N ALA A 532 -16.14 -9.29 -4.82
CA ALA A 532 -16.45 -9.37 -3.41
C ALA A 532 -17.47 -10.47 -3.15
N HIS A 533 -17.53 -10.89 -1.89
CA HIS A 533 -18.44 -11.94 -1.47
C HIS A 533 -18.96 -11.65 -0.07
N ASP A 534 -20.24 -11.97 0.18
CA ASP A 534 -20.92 -11.57 1.41
C ASP A 534 -20.65 -12.54 2.56
N LYS A 535 -20.71 -13.88 2.35
CA LYS A 535 -20.50 -14.92 3.39
C LYS A 535 -20.18 -16.32 2.82
N GLY A 536 -18.98 -16.85 3.07
CA GLY A 536 -18.68 -18.24 2.75
C GLY A 536 -17.21 -18.62 2.92
N THR A 537 -16.94 -19.73 3.63
CA THR A 537 -15.61 -20.34 3.60
C THR A 537 -15.35 -20.86 2.18
N SER A 538 -14.09 -20.84 1.71
CA SER A 538 -13.64 -21.36 0.41
C SER A 538 -14.06 -20.61 -0.88
N VAL A 539 -14.75 -19.45 -0.82
CA VAL A 539 -15.12 -18.70 -2.04
C VAL A 539 -13.91 -18.31 -2.86
N LEU A 540 -12.84 -17.85 -2.21
CA LEU A 540 -11.59 -17.55 -2.88
C LEU A 540 -11.06 -18.77 -3.65
N PHE A 541 -11.12 -19.96 -3.06
CA PHE A 541 -10.72 -21.19 -3.77
C PHE A 541 -11.58 -21.47 -4.99
N LYS A 542 -12.91 -21.33 -4.89
CA LYS A 542 -13.83 -21.53 -6.02
C LYS A 542 -13.57 -20.54 -7.15
N VAL A 543 -13.28 -19.28 -6.82
CA VAL A 543 -12.92 -18.27 -7.81
C VAL A 543 -11.62 -18.67 -8.52
N LEU A 544 -10.61 -19.10 -7.76
CA LEU A 544 -9.31 -19.45 -8.32
C LEU A 544 -9.34 -20.77 -9.09
N SER A 545 -10.23 -21.71 -8.74
CA SER A 545 -10.46 -22.95 -9.49
C SER A 545 -10.98 -22.68 -10.90
N ALA A 546 -11.83 -21.67 -11.06
CA ALA A 546 -12.37 -21.28 -12.36
C ALA A 546 -11.25 -20.91 -13.36
N PHE A 547 -10.18 -20.25 -12.89
CA PHE A 547 -9.01 -19.93 -13.70
C PHE A 547 -8.08 -21.13 -13.89
N ALA A 548 -7.82 -21.87 -12.81
CA ALA A 548 -6.84 -22.95 -12.82
C ALA A 548 -7.23 -24.13 -13.71
N PHE A 549 -8.51 -24.56 -13.68
CA PHE A 549 -9.01 -25.62 -14.57
C PHE A 549 -8.95 -25.25 -16.05
N ARG A 550 -8.85 -23.96 -16.35
CA ARG A 550 -8.72 -23.42 -17.70
C ARG A 550 -7.29 -23.01 -18.02
N ASN A 551 -6.30 -23.37 -17.19
CA ASN A 551 -4.88 -23.03 -17.35
C ASN A 551 -4.63 -21.52 -17.55
N ILE A 552 -5.37 -20.68 -16.84
CA ILE A 552 -5.20 -19.22 -16.86
C ILE A 552 -4.33 -18.83 -15.68
N SER A 553 -3.18 -18.19 -15.97
CA SER A 553 -2.25 -17.71 -14.96
C SER A 553 -2.76 -16.44 -14.29
N LEU A 554 -2.61 -16.36 -12.97
CA LEU A 554 -2.87 -15.15 -12.19
C LEU A 554 -1.55 -14.45 -11.92
N THR A 555 -1.46 -13.16 -12.25
CA THR A 555 -0.25 -12.34 -12.04
C THR A 555 -0.33 -11.50 -10.77
N LYS A 556 -1.53 -11.28 -10.25
CA LYS A 556 -1.74 -10.51 -9.01
C LYS A 556 -2.96 -11.02 -8.27
N ILE A 557 -2.85 -11.08 -6.94
CA ILE A 557 -3.99 -11.19 -6.05
C ILE A 557 -3.76 -10.33 -4.80
N GLU A 558 -4.71 -9.46 -4.51
CA GLU A 558 -4.67 -8.57 -3.35
C GLU A 558 -6.00 -8.64 -2.60
N SER A 559 -5.96 -9.05 -1.33
CA SER A 559 -7.11 -8.98 -0.44
C SER A 559 -7.16 -7.64 0.27
N ARG A 560 -8.26 -6.89 0.11
CA ARG A 560 -8.48 -5.62 0.80
C ARG A 560 -9.64 -5.74 1.80
N PRO A 561 -9.39 -5.60 3.12
CA PRO A 561 -10.46 -5.57 4.10
C PRO A 561 -11.25 -4.26 3.94
N HIS A 562 -12.59 -4.33 3.84
CA HIS A 562 -13.43 -3.15 3.63
C HIS A 562 -14.57 -3.06 4.64
N ARG A 563 -14.21 -3.19 5.92
CA ARG A 563 -15.15 -3.54 7.00
C ARG A 563 -16.21 -2.47 7.34
N ASN A 564 -15.92 -1.18 7.15
CA ASN A 564 -16.64 -0.12 7.89
C ASN A 564 -17.21 1.03 7.04
N ARG A 565 -17.01 1.08 5.72
CA ARG A 565 -17.55 2.16 4.88
C ARG A 565 -18.22 1.58 3.63
N PRO A 566 -19.39 2.09 3.20
CA PRO A 566 -19.92 1.70 1.92
C PRO A 566 -19.05 2.30 0.81
N ILE A 567 -18.69 1.48 -0.19
CA ILE A 567 -18.11 1.98 -1.43
C ILE A 567 -19.26 2.41 -2.32
N ARG A 568 -19.19 3.65 -2.83
CA ARG A 568 -20.02 4.06 -3.95
C ARG A 568 -19.50 3.33 -5.18
N LEU A 569 -20.23 2.30 -5.59
CA LEU A 569 -20.02 1.62 -6.84
C LEU A 569 -20.82 2.36 -7.90
N VAL A 570 -20.16 2.75 -8.99
CA VAL A 570 -20.83 3.26 -10.17
C VAL A 570 -21.12 2.08 -11.09
N ASP A 571 -22.40 1.89 -11.43
CA ASP A 571 -22.84 0.89 -12.40
C ASP A 571 -22.76 1.41 -13.86
N ASP A 572 -23.07 0.56 -14.84
CA ASP A 572 -23.06 0.93 -16.26
C ASP A 572 -24.06 2.05 -16.61
N ALA A 573 -25.01 2.34 -15.72
CA ALA A 573 -25.98 3.44 -15.85
C ALA A 573 -25.53 4.73 -15.14
N ASN A 574 -24.31 4.78 -14.61
CA ASN A 574 -23.76 5.89 -13.83
C ASN A 574 -24.50 6.18 -12.51
N VAL A 575 -25.29 5.21 -12.02
CA VAL A 575 -26.00 5.29 -10.75
C VAL A 575 -25.08 4.78 -9.64
N GLY A 576 -24.81 5.63 -8.66
CA GLY A 576 -23.97 5.28 -7.52
C GLY A 576 -24.77 4.49 -6.50
N THR A 577 -24.44 3.21 -6.29
CA THR A 577 -24.99 2.42 -5.17
C THR A 577 -23.94 2.25 -4.08
N ALA A 578 -24.32 2.56 -2.85
CA ALA A 578 -23.49 2.33 -1.67
C ALA A 578 -23.57 0.85 -1.26
N LYS A 579 -22.47 0.09 -1.32
CA LYS A 579 -22.41 -1.32 -0.88
C LYS A 579 -21.35 -1.55 0.18
N HIS A 580 -21.65 -2.48 1.10
CA HIS A 580 -20.73 -2.95 2.13
C HIS A 580 -20.19 -4.33 1.76
N PHE A 581 -18.86 -4.51 1.84
CA PHE A 581 -18.21 -5.80 1.63
C PHE A 581 -17.21 -6.07 2.74
N GLU A 582 -17.18 -7.27 3.31
CA GLU A 582 -16.19 -7.60 4.34
C GLU A 582 -14.76 -7.59 3.77
N TYR A 583 -14.61 -8.16 2.56
CA TYR A 583 -13.36 -8.17 1.79
C TYR A 583 -13.66 -7.98 0.29
N MET A 584 -12.76 -7.26 -0.37
CA MET A 584 -12.66 -7.22 -1.82
C MET A 584 -11.35 -7.85 -2.27
N PHE A 585 -11.37 -8.52 -3.40
CA PHE A 585 -10.21 -9.14 -4.01
C PHE A 585 -9.95 -8.51 -5.37
N TYR A 586 -8.76 -7.96 -5.55
CA TYR A 586 -8.28 -7.50 -6.84
C TYR A 586 -7.41 -8.59 -7.45
N VAL A 587 -7.72 -8.99 -8.68
CA VAL A 587 -7.03 -10.06 -9.38
C VAL A 587 -6.66 -9.61 -10.78
N ASP A 588 -5.41 -9.84 -11.15
CA ASP A 588 -4.96 -9.73 -12.53
C ASP A 588 -4.62 -11.12 -13.07
N PHE A 589 -5.05 -11.40 -14.31
CA PHE A 589 -4.78 -12.68 -14.96
C PHE A 589 -4.40 -12.53 -16.43
N GLU A 590 -3.57 -13.45 -16.92
CA GLU A 590 -3.03 -13.47 -18.28
C GLU A 590 -4.01 -14.13 -19.25
N ALA A 591 -5.07 -13.40 -19.60
CA ALA A 591 -5.92 -13.74 -20.72
C ALA A 591 -6.65 -12.51 -21.23
N SER A 592 -7.02 -12.56 -22.51
CA SER A 592 -7.89 -11.56 -23.13
C SER A 592 -9.36 -11.91 -22.89
N MET A 593 -10.20 -10.89 -22.75
CA MET A 593 -11.67 -11.07 -22.73
C MET A 593 -12.23 -11.54 -24.08
N ALA A 594 -11.42 -11.58 -25.15
CA ALA A 594 -11.76 -12.24 -26.41
C ALA A 594 -11.54 -13.76 -26.37
N ASP A 595 -10.83 -14.29 -25.37
CA ASP A 595 -10.65 -15.74 -25.18
C ASP A 595 -11.87 -16.33 -24.48
N VAL A 596 -12.48 -17.34 -25.12
CA VAL A 596 -13.61 -18.11 -24.57
C VAL A 596 -13.28 -18.73 -23.21
N ARG A 597 -12.02 -19.13 -22.97
CA ARG A 597 -11.57 -19.63 -21.66
C ARG A 597 -11.74 -18.57 -20.57
N ALA A 598 -11.37 -17.32 -20.85
CA ALA A 598 -11.49 -16.22 -19.89
C ALA A 598 -12.96 -15.88 -19.63
N GLN A 599 -13.78 -15.84 -20.68
CA GLN A 599 -15.23 -15.60 -20.57
C GLN A 599 -15.90 -16.67 -19.69
N ASN A 600 -15.60 -17.95 -19.95
CA ASN A 600 -16.14 -19.06 -19.16
C ASN A 600 -15.63 -19.04 -17.71
N ALA A 601 -14.38 -18.63 -17.47
CA ALA A 601 -13.87 -18.45 -16.11
C ALA A 601 -14.66 -17.38 -15.36
N LEU A 602 -14.90 -16.22 -15.98
CA LEU A 602 -15.65 -15.13 -15.35
C LEU A 602 -17.12 -15.45 -15.11
N ALA A 603 -17.76 -16.17 -16.04
CA ALA A 603 -19.12 -16.65 -15.84
C ALA A 603 -19.22 -17.52 -14.58
N GLU A 604 -18.27 -18.44 -14.37
CA GLU A 604 -18.22 -19.29 -13.18
C GLU A 604 -17.89 -18.46 -11.91
N VAL A 605 -16.99 -17.48 -11.99
CA VAL A 605 -16.70 -16.57 -10.86
C VAL A 605 -17.93 -15.77 -10.45
N GLN A 606 -18.76 -15.34 -11.41
CA GLN A 606 -19.99 -14.60 -11.16
C GLN A 606 -21.02 -15.43 -10.36
N GLU A 607 -21.04 -16.75 -10.53
CA GLU A 607 -21.92 -17.64 -9.74
C GLU A 607 -21.52 -17.72 -8.26
N PHE A 608 -20.25 -17.47 -7.94
CA PHE A 608 -19.73 -17.59 -6.57
C PHE A 608 -19.62 -16.26 -5.82
N THR A 609 -19.81 -15.13 -6.49
CA THR A 609 -19.52 -13.79 -5.96
C THR A 609 -20.78 -12.92 -5.90
N SER A 610 -20.90 -12.08 -4.88
CA SER A 610 -22.02 -11.11 -4.78
C SER A 610 -21.76 -9.85 -5.60
N PHE A 611 -20.50 -9.63 -5.99
CA PHE A 611 -20.05 -8.53 -6.81
C PHE A 611 -18.85 -8.98 -7.64
N LEU A 612 -18.89 -8.69 -8.94
CA LEU A 612 -17.78 -8.86 -9.88
C LEU A 612 -17.80 -7.67 -10.83
N ARG A 613 -16.65 -7.03 -11.02
CA ARG A 613 -16.45 -5.98 -12.02
C ARG A 613 -15.15 -6.21 -12.76
N VAL A 614 -15.20 -6.13 -14.09
CA VAL A 614 -14.01 -6.10 -14.93
C VAL A 614 -13.51 -4.66 -14.99
N LEU A 615 -12.29 -4.43 -14.52
CA LEU A 615 -11.65 -3.11 -14.52
C LEU A 615 -11.04 -2.79 -15.89
N GLY A 616 -10.60 -3.81 -16.63
CA GLY A 616 -10.13 -3.68 -18.00
C GLY A 616 -9.50 -4.97 -18.53
N SER A 617 -9.43 -5.10 -19.85
CA SER A 617 -8.70 -6.17 -20.55
C SER A 617 -7.81 -5.51 -21.59
N TYR A 618 -6.49 -5.58 -21.38
CA TYR A 618 -5.53 -4.71 -22.03
C TYR A 618 -4.22 -5.41 -22.37
N PRO A 619 -3.46 -4.92 -23.37
CA PRO A 619 -2.17 -5.50 -23.72
C PRO A 619 -1.16 -5.32 -22.59
N MET A 620 -0.34 -6.34 -22.35
CA MET A 620 0.73 -6.28 -21.35
C MET A 620 1.90 -5.42 -21.83
N ASP A 621 2.56 -4.73 -20.89
CA ASP A 621 3.83 -4.05 -21.18
C ASP A 621 4.94 -5.09 -21.33
N MET A 622 5.33 -5.37 -22.57
CA MET A 622 6.42 -6.27 -22.91
C MET A 622 7.72 -5.51 -23.25
N THR A 623 7.77 -4.19 -23.04
CA THR A 623 8.94 -3.38 -23.42
C THR A 623 10.14 -3.70 -22.52
N PRO A 624 11.26 -4.22 -23.07
CA PRO A 624 12.49 -4.37 -22.30
C PRO A 624 13.00 -2.97 -21.95
N TRP A 625 13.28 -2.72 -20.68
CA TRP A 625 13.90 -1.46 -20.28
C TRP A 625 15.32 -1.38 -20.83
N SER A 626 15.59 -0.33 -21.60
CA SER A 626 16.94 0.09 -21.97
C SER A 626 17.16 1.46 -21.34
N PRO A 627 18.18 1.67 -20.49
CA PRO A 627 18.52 3.02 -20.05
C PRO A 627 18.82 3.89 -21.27
N PRO A 628 18.55 5.21 -21.22
CA PRO A 628 19.09 6.13 -22.22
C PRO A 628 20.60 5.90 -22.29
N ARG A 629 21.14 5.70 -23.49
CA ARG A 629 22.58 5.72 -23.68
C ARG A 629 23.03 7.17 -23.51
N ASP A 630 24.06 7.38 -22.71
CA ASP A 630 24.83 8.62 -22.73
C ASP A 630 25.45 8.73 -24.13
N ASP A 631 24.85 9.53 -25.01
CA ASP A 631 25.46 10.03 -26.25
C ASP A 631 26.06 11.42 -26.01
#